data_AF-A0A5D9CDL8-F1
#
_entry.id   AF-A0A5D9CDL8-F1
#
_cell.length_a   1.000
_cell.length_b   1.000
_cell.length_c   1.000
_cell.angle_alpha   90.00
_cell.angle_beta   90.00
_cell.angle_gamma   90.00
#
_symmetry.space_group_name_H-M   'P 1'
#
loop_
_entity.id
_entity.type
_entity.pdbx_description
1 polymer ?
#
loop_
_entity_poly.entity_id
_entity_poly.type
_entity_poly.pdbx_seq_one_letter_code
_entity_poly.pdbx_strand_id
1 'polypeptide(L)'
;MFDMDGYDALISGIYDAGIAGGSLSHMFELIRDAVGAAGAGVTIYDADDLMLTHTLVRSGRSISRRLMDKLLPMTDDPGAGLVTGARFPLARRFTDIVPEPQLRHARWFREQSALTSLGHGVMIDVDIAGIRVRLFAVRSTGAPNFSEDDVDLFDRIGPHLRRAFAKDARRFSPFQAKRGLQVILYDEDRLAPAFVRDDPFDRQLAARYGLTPAEVRALRVMAGGVTRAEAHGRLGIGANSLKTHMRRIYAKTGTRRLPELVLLVQALRGGQPASKPS
;
A
#
# COMPACT_ATOMS: atom_id res chain seq x y z
N MET A 1 -21.37 22.04 3.19
CA MET A 1 -22.32 21.23 3.99
C MET A 1 -22.67 20.00 3.19
N PHE A 2 -22.10 18.86 3.57
CA PHE A 2 -22.46 17.55 3.02
C PHE A 2 -23.91 17.26 3.43
N ASP A 3 -24.79 16.90 2.48
CA ASP A 3 -26.20 16.64 2.82
C ASP A 3 -26.35 15.30 3.56
N MET A 4 -27.45 15.15 4.29
CA MET A 4 -27.69 13.96 5.11
C MET A 4 -27.81 12.69 4.26
N ASP A 5 -28.38 12.81 3.07
CA ASP A 5 -28.56 11.70 2.13
C ASP A 5 -27.21 11.15 1.63
N GLY A 6 -26.26 12.05 1.33
CA GLY A 6 -24.89 11.73 0.95
C GLY A 6 -24.11 11.11 2.10
N TYR A 7 -24.36 11.54 3.33
CA TYR A 7 -23.78 10.90 4.53
C TYR A 7 -24.29 9.47 4.71
N ASP A 8 -25.60 9.25 4.61
CA ASP A 8 -26.18 7.93 4.76
C ASP A 8 -25.72 6.97 3.63
N ALA A 9 -25.60 7.47 2.40
CA ALA A 9 -25.03 6.71 1.28
C ALA A 9 -23.57 6.31 1.53
N LEU A 10 -22.75 7.25 2.02
CA LEU A 10 -21.35 7.00 2.36
C LEU A 10 -21.22 5.93 3.47
N ILE A 11 -22.00 6.05 4.54
CA ILE A 11 -21.99 5.09 5.65
C ILE A 11 -22.44 3.72 5.17
N SER A 12 -23.49 3.64 4.35
CA SER A 12 -23.96 2.39 3.75
C SER A 12 -22.87 1.74 2.90
N GLY A 13 -22.21 2.51 2.04
CA GLY A 13 -21.10 2.02 1.22
C GLY A 13 -19.91 1.50 2.03
N ILE A 14 -19.62 2.09 3.20
CA ILE A 14 -18.60 1.59 4.13
C ILE A 14 -18.99 0.21 4.68
N TYR A 15 -20.24 0.02 5.11
CA TYR A 15 -20.71 -1.27 5.61
C TYR A 15 -20.77 -2.33 4.51
N ASP A 16 -21.19 -1.95 3.31
CA ASP A 16 -21.25 -2.85 2.15
C ASP A 16 -19.85 -3.32 1.73
N ALA A 17 -18.84 -2.46 1.79
CA ALA A 17 -17.45 -2.88 1.59
C ALA A 17 -16.96 -3.86 2.67
N GLY A 18 -17.55 -3.80 3.86
CA GLY A 18 -17.32 -4.71 4.98
C GLY A 18 -17.93 -6.12 4.82
N ILE A 19 -18.83 -6.38 3.86
CA ILE A 19 -19.46 -7.70 3.62
C ILE A 19 -18.83 -8.50 2.46
N ALA A 20 -18.94 -9.83 2.50
CA ALA A 20 -18.29 -10.71 1.52
C ALA A 20 -18.80 -10.41 0.10
N GLY A 21 -17.87 -10.15 -0.83
CA GLY A 21 -18.18 -9.70 -2.19
C GLY A 21 -18.38 -8.19 -2.34
N GLY A 22 -18.30 -7.41 -1.25
CA GLY A 22 -18.37 -5.96 -1.26
C GLY A 22 -17.21 -5.29 -2.00
N SER A 23 -17.48 -4.11 -2.56
CA SER A 23 -16.51 -3.35 -3.37
C SER A 23 -15.79 -2.29 -2.54
N LEU A 24 -14.50 -2.51 -2.28
CA LEU A 24 -13.62 -1.48 -1.70
C LEU A 24 -13.48 -0.27 -2.63
N SER A 25 -13.45 -0.49 -3.94
CA SER A 25 -13.34 0.60 -4.92
C SER A 25 -14.51 1.56 -4.83
N HIS A 26 -15.73 1.02 -4.69
CA HIS A 26 -16.93 1.84 -4.56
C HIS A 26 -16.93 2.67 -3.26
N MET A 27 -16.48 2.08 -2.15
CA MET A 27 -16.29 2.85 -0.91
C MET A 27 -15.28 3.99 -1.09
N PHE A 28 -14.16 3.76 -1.80
CA PHE A 28 -13.18 4.82 -2.07
C PHE A 28 -13.74 5.91 -3.00
N GLU A 29 -14.57 5.55 -3.98
CA GLU A 29 -15.28 6.53 -4.82
C GLU A 29 -16.20 7.42 -3.99
N LEU A 30 -17.02 6.83 -3.11
CA LEU A 30 -17.91 7.59 -2.22
C LEU A 30 -17.14 8.54 -1.30
N ILE A 31 -16.04 8.06 -0.69
CA ILE A 31 -15.18 8.89 0.16
C ILE A 31 -14.55 10.02 -0.66
N ARG A 32 -14.00 9.70 -1.84
CA ARG A 32 -13.38 10.68 -2.74
C ARG A 32 -14.37 11.78 -3.09
N ASP A 33 -15.57 11.41 -3.51
CA ASP A 33 -16.58 12.35 -3.98
C ASP A 33 -17.11 13.21 -2.83
N ALA A 34 -17.25 12.64 -1.62
CA ALA A 34 -17.69 13.35 -0.43
C ALA A 34 -16.77 14.51 -0.02
N VAL A 35 -15.45 14.36 -0.20
CA VAL A 35 -14.47 15.40 0.12
C VAL A 35 -13.87 16.08 -1.11
N GLY A 36 -14.48 15.92 -2.29
CA GLY A 36 -14.00 16.52 -3.54
C GLY A 36 -12.52 16.21 -3.83
N ALA A 37 -12.08 14.99 -3.55
CA ALA A 37 -10.69 14.57 -3.72
C ALA A 37 -10.39 14.09 -5.15
N ALA A 38 -9.12 14.12 -5.53
CA ALA A 38 -8.62 13.48 -6.74
C ALA A 38 -8.40 11.97 -6.54
N GLY A 39 -8.24 11.51 -5.30
CA GLY A 39 -8.12 10.09 -4.96
C GLY A 39 -8.39 9.82 -3.49
N ALA A 40 -8.72 8.57 -3.18
CA ALA A 40 -8.90 8.06 -1.83
C ALA A 40 -8.41 6.62 -1.72
N GLY A 41 -7.97 6.19 -0.54
CA GLY A 41 -7.45 4.85 -0.36
C GLY A 41 -7.10 4.54 1.08
N VAL A 42 -6.50 3.37 1.29
CA VAL A 42 -6.02 2.93 2.59
C VAL A 42 -4.54 2.59 2.58
N THR A 43 -3.85 2.77 3.70
CA THR A 43 -2.57 2.14 3.97
C THR A 43 -2.68 1.28 5.21
N ILE A 44 -2.38 0.00 5.07
CA ILE A 44 -2.31 -0.95 6.16
C ILE A 44 -0.88 -0.96 6.71
N TYR A 45 -0.75 -0.98 8.02
CA TYR A 45 0.52 -1.13 8.72
C TYR A 45 0.46 -2.46 9.47
N ASP A 46 1.32 -3.39 9.08
CA ASP A 46 1.52 -4.67 9.77
C ASP A 46 2.36 -4.47 11.05
N ALA A 47 2.26 -5.40 11.99
CA ALA A 47 2.91 -5.38 13.31
C ALA A 47 4.46 -5.33 13.25
N ASP A 48 5.04 -5.67 12.10
CA ASP A 48 6.49 -5.62 11.80
C ASP A 48 6.94 -4.32 11.09
N ASP A 49 6.20 -3.20 11.22
CA ASP A 49 6.46 -1.93 10.52
C ASP A 49 6.35 -2.02 8.98
N LEU A 50 5.59 -2.99 8.47
CA LEU A 50 5.34 -3.14 7.03
C LEU A 50 4.17 -2.28 6.61
N MET A 51 4.40 -1.27 5.77
CA MET A 51 3.33 -0.50 5.12
C MET A 51 2.84 -1.22 3.86
N LEU A 52 1.53 -1.32 3.66
CA LEU A 52 0.86 -1.82 2.46
C LEU A 52 -0.20 -0.80 2.05
N THR A 53 0.07 0.00 1.02
CA THR A 53 -0.82 1.06 0.56
C THR A 53 -1.72 0.59 -0.60
N HIS A 54 -3.02 0.59 -0.39
CA HIS A 54 -4.03 0.48 -1.45
C HIS A 54 -4.55 1.89 -1.77
N THR A 55 -4.28 2.42 -2.96
CA THR A 55 -4.80 3.74 -3.34
C THR A 55 -5.70 3.64 -4.56
N LEU A 56 -6.91 4.20 -4.48
CA LEU A 56 -7.71 4.49 -5.66
C LEU A 56 -7.50 5.97 -6.00
N VAL A 57 -6.79 6.24 -7.09
CA VAL A 57 -6.57 7.61 -7.56
C VAL A 57 -7.30 7.78 -8.88
N ARG A 58 -8.10 8.83 -9.01
CA ARG A 58 -8.53 9.32 -10.33
C ARG A 58 -7.35 10.06 -10.97
N SER A 59 -6.27 9.35 -11.27
CA SER A 59 -5.34 9.84 -12.27
C SER A 59 -5.82 9.25 -13.58
N GLY A 60 -6.21 10.09 -14.55
CA GLY A 60 -6.42 9.67 -15.95
C GLY A 60 -5.12 9.17 -16.62
N ARG A 61 -4.21 8.60 -15.84
CA ARG A 61 -2.89 8.07 -16.16
C ARG A 61 -2.65 6.91 -15.21
N SER A 62 -2.53 5.71 -15.75
CA SER A 62 -1.95 4.58 -15.01
C SER A 62 -0.59 5.03 -14.45
N ILE A 63 -0.34 4.88 -13.15
CA ILE A 63 0.99 5.13 -12.60
C ILE A 63 1.92 4.02 -13.12
N SER A 64 2.71 4.38 -14.14
CA SER A 64 3.66 3.44 -14.76
C SER A 64 4.72 2.96 -13.77
N ARG A 65 5.33 1.79 -14.03
CA ARG A 65 6.51 1.30 -13.30
C ARG A 65 7.59 2.39 -13.14
N ARG A 66 7.83 3.14 -14.22
CA ARG A 66 8.81 4.23 -14.26
C ARG A 66 8.47 5.38 -13.31
N LEU A 67 7.18 5.64 -13.08
CA LEU A 67 6.74 6.64 -12.10
C LEU A 67 6.92 6.12 -10.67
N MET A 68 6.59 4.84 -10.42
CA MET A 68 6.82 4.21 -9.12
C MET A 68 8.31 4.14 -8.74
N ASP A 69 9.19 3.79 -9.68
CA ASP A 69 10.65 3.75 -9.44
C ASP A 69 11.20 5.11 -9.00
N LYS A 70 10.52 6.21 -9.36
CA LYS A 70 10.87 7.57 -8.92
C LYS A 70 10.28 7.90 -7.55
N LEU A 71 9.02 7.55 -7.31
CA LEU A 71 8.30 7.90 -6.08
C LEU A 71 8.76 7.08 -4.88
N LEU A 72 9.13 5.81 -5.09
CA LEU A 72 9.45 4.88 -4.01
C LEU A 72 10.66 5.30 -3.16
N PRO A 73 11.79 5.78 -3.72
CA PRO A 73 12.90 6.30 -2.91
C PRO A 73 12.55 7.55 -2.09
N MET A 74 11.47 8.26 -2.44
CA MET A 74 11.06 9.47 -1.71
C MET A 74 10.42 9.16 -0.36
N THR A 75 10.01 7.91 -0.11
CA THR A 75 9.44 7.51 1.19
C THR A 75 10.47 7.50 2.31
N ASP A 76 11.76 7.47 1.95
CA ASP A 76 12.88 7.54 2.91
C ASP A 76 13.21 9.00 3.31
N ASP A 77 12.50 9.99 2.75
CA ASP A 77 12.63 11.40 3.14
C ASP A 77 12.06 11.62 4.56
N PRO A 78 12.76 12.35 5.45
CA PRO A 78 12.28 12.59 6.81
C PRO A 78 10.89 13.23 6.88
N GLY A 79 10.57 14.14 5.95
CA GLY A 79 9.25 14.76 5.87
C GLY A 79 8.17 13.78 5.42
N ALA A 80 8.51 12.83 4.54
CA ALA A 80 7.61 11.75 4.17
C ALA A 80 7.37 10.85 5.39
N GLY A 81 8.43 10.51 6.14
CA GLY A 81 8.35 9.70 7.36
C GLY A 81 7.46 10.30 8.45
N LEU A 82 7.43 11.63 8.61
CA LEU A 82 6.50 12.30 9.53
C LEU A 82 5.03 12.09 9.12
N VAL A 83 4.76 12.16 7.82
CA VAL A 83 3.41 12.00 7.27
C VAL A 83 3.01 10.53 7.26
N THR A 84 3.90 9.61 6.90
CA THR A 84 3.58 8.19 6.70
C THR A 84 3.79 7.33 7.95
N GLY A 85 4.82 7.58 8.75
CA GLY A 85 5.18 6.74 9.89
C GLY A 85 4.37 7.00 11.15
N ALA A 86 4.17 8.27 11.51
CA ALA A 86 3.50 8.67 12.74
C ALA A 86 2.01 8.28 12.75
N ARG A 87 1.45 8.01 13.94
CA ARG A 87 0.08 7.53 14.13
C ARG A 87 -0.91 8.66 14.42
N PHE A 88 -2.04 8.68 13.72
CA PHE A 88 -3.05 9.74 13.79
C PHE A 88 -4.46 9.16 14.05
N PRO A 89 -4.84 8.91 15.33
CA PRO A 89 -6.16 8.36 15.66
C PRO A 89 -7.32 9.35 15.43
N LEU A 90 -6.97 10.62 15.19
CA LEU A 90 -7.88 11.67 14.73
C LEU A 90 -7.40 12.14 13.36
N ALA A 91 -8.34 12.61 12.56
CA ALA A 91 -8.10 13.08 11.22
C ALA A 91 -7.06 14.23 11.21
N ARG A 92 -6.14 14.17 10.25
CA ARG A 92 -5.08 15.19 10.06
C ARG A 92 -4.88 15.46 8.59
N ARG A 93 -4.73 16.74 8.26
CA ARG A 93 -4.17 17.19 6.98
C ARG A 93 -2.66 17.05 7.01
N PHE A 94 -2.04 16.99 5.84
CA PHE A 94 -0.57 17.06 5.75
C PHE A 94 -0.05 18.34 6.41
N THR A 95 -0.79 19.45 6.27
CA THR A 95 -0.45 20.76 6.83
C THR A 95 -0.58 20.85 8.34
N ASP A 96 -1.33 19.94 8.97
CA ASP A 96 -1.43 19.85 10.43
C ASP A 96 -0.22 19.12 11.03
N ILE A 97 0.50 18.36 10.20
CA ILE A 97 1.69 17.57 10.58
C ILE A 97 2.97 18.33 10.23
N VAL A 98 3.04 18.84 9.00
CA VAL A 98 4.16 19.62 8.48
C VAL A 98 3.60 20.96 8.00
N PRO A 99 3.99 22.09 8.62
CA PRO A 99 3.49 23.41 8.23
C PRO A 99 3.68 23.69 6.74
N GLU A 100 2.69 24.33 6.12
CA GLU A 100 2.61 24.55 4.66
C GLU A 100 3.92 25.07 4.03
N PRO A 101 4.63 26.08 4.60
CA PRO A 101 5.90 26.53 4.03
C PRO A 101 6.95 25.41 4.02
N GLN A 102 7.02 24.59 5.07
CA GLN A 102 7.98 23.50 5.16
C GLN A 102 7.60 22.35 4.23
N LEU A 103 6.31 22.01 4.14
CA LEU A 103 5.79 20.98 3.25
C LEU A 103 6.11 21.30 1.79
N ARG A 104 5.89 22.54 1.35
CA ARG A 104 6.23 23.00 -0.01
C ARG A 104 7.73 22.96 -0.31
N HIS A 105 8.59 23.04 0.71
CA HIS A 105 10.04 22.92 0.55
C HIS A 105 10.55 21.48 0.70
N ALA A 106 9.73 20.54 1.16
CA ALA A 106 10.13 19.15 1.32
C ALA A 106 10.35 18.49 -0.05
N ARG A 107 11.49 17.82 -0.20
CA ARG A 107 11.91 17.24 -1.48
C ARG A 107 10.90 16.21 -1.99
N TRP A 108 10.51 15.27 -1.12
CA TRP A 108 9.49 14.27 -1.44
C TRP A 108 8.19 14.90 -1.95
N PHE A 109 7.71 15.95 -1.28
CA PHE A 109 6.43 16.58 -1.59
C PHE A 109 6.49 17.28 -2.94
N ARG A 110 7.54 18.06 -3.21
CA ARG A 110 7.73 18.74 -4.50
C ARG A 110 7.86 17.75 -5.65
N GLU A 111 8.72 16.74 -5.52
CA GLU A 111 8.99 15.80 -6.59
C GLU A 111 7.77 14.91 -6.86
N GLN A 112 7.06 14.44 -5.81
CA GLN A 112 5.80 13.71 -5.96
C GLN A 112 4.72 14.57 -6.63
N SER A 113 4.55 15.80 -6.15
CA SER A 113 3.56 16.75 -6.69
C SER A 113 3.80 17.04 -8.17
N ALA A 114 5.06 17.24 -8.57
CA ALA A 114 5.42 17.47 -9.97
C ALA A 114 5.13 16.26 -10.87
N LEU A 115 5.25 15.05 -10.32
CA LEU A 115 5.07 13.80 -11.07
C LEU A 115 3.62 13.31 -11.14
N THR A 116 2.81 13.62 -10.12
CA THR A 116 1.45 13.07 -9.93
C THR A 116 0.35 14.13 -9.98
N SER A 117 0.71 15.41 -9.85
CA SER A 117 -0.23 16.52 -9.65
C SER A 117 -1.08 16.42 -8.38
N LEU A 118 -0.72 15.55 -7.43
CA LEU A 118 -1.33 15.43 -6.11
C LEU A 118 -0.58 16.30 -5.10
N GLY A 119 -1.30 16.96 -4.20
CA GLY A 119 -0.70 17.88 -3.23
C GLY A 119 -1.31 17.75 -1.84
N HIS A 120 -2.52 18.25 -1.65
CA HIS A 120 -3.15 18.25 -0.32
C HIS A 120 -3.64 16.85 0.04
N GLY A 121 -3.42 16.43 1.29
CA GLY A 121 -3.86 15.14 1.80
C GLY A 121 -4.53 15.27 3.17
N VAL A 122 -5.56 14.45 3.41
CA VAL A 122 -6.20 14.25 4.71
C VAL A 122 -6.21 12.75 5.02
N MET A 123 -6.00 12.37 6.28
CA MET A 123 -5.91 10.98 6.69
C MET A 123 -6.41 10.74 8.11
N ILE A 124 -6.83 9.51 8.39
CA ILE A 124 -7.15 9.01 9.74
C ILE A 124 -6.66 7.58 9.90
N ASP A 125 -6.09 7.25 11.06
CA ASP A 125 -5.71 5.89 11.43
C ASP A 125 -6.80 5.22 12.27
N VAL A 126 -7.20 4.04 11.82
CA VAL A 126 -8.19 3.20 12.47
C VAL A 126 -7.54 1.85 12.78
N ASP A 127 -7.57 1.43 14.05
CA ASP A 127 -7.24 0.06 14.40
C ASP A 127 -8.41 -0.87 14.09
N ILE A 128 -8.13 -1.92 13.33
CA ILE A 128 -9.10 -2.92 12.92
C ILE A 128 -8.49 -4.29 13.20
N ALA A 129 -9.02 -4.99 14.20
CA ALA A 129 -8.53 -6.31 14.63
C ALA A 129 -7.01 -6.37 14.90
N GLY A 130 -6.45 -5.33 15.53
CA GLY A 130 -5.01 -5.24 15.84
C GLY A 130 -4.13 -4.78 14.67
N ILE A 131 -4.72 -4.51 13.51
CA ILE A 131 -4.04 -3.98 12.33
C ILE A 131 -4.32 -2.49 12.23
N ARG A 132 -3.29 -1.67 12.06
CA ARG A 132 -3.45 -0.24 11.84
C ARG A 132 -3.79 -0.01 10.37
N VAL A 133 -4.91 0.64 10.10
CA VAL A 133 -5.38 0.99 8.76
C VAL A 133 -5.54 2.51 8.67
N ARG A 134 -4.75 3.15 7.82
CA ARG A 134 -4.88 4.57 7.48
C ARG A 134 -5.81 4.75 6.32
N LEU A 135 -6.97 5.34 6.51
CA LEU A 135 -7.73 5.89 5.38
C LEU A 135 -7.15 7.26 5.01
N PHE A 136 -7.03 7.55 3.72
CA PHE A 136 -6.61 8.87 3.25
C PHE A 136 -7.34 9.30 1.99
N ALA A 137 -7.42 10.62 1.77
CA ALA A 137 -7.82 11.23 0.52
C ALA A 137 -6.79 12.30 0.12
N VAL A 138 -6.64 12.50 -1.19
CA VAL A 138 -5.68 13.44 -1.78
C VAL A 138 -6.34 14.30 -2.84
N ARG A 139 -6.10 15.61 -2.78
CA ARG A 139 -6.52 16.60 -3.77
C ARG A 139 -5.35 17.00 -4.67
N SER A 140 -5.66 17.52 -5.85
CA SER A 140 -4.65 18.02 -6.78
C SER A 140 -3.95 19.27 -6.24
N THR A 141 -2.73 19.55 -6.72
CA THR A 141 -1.93 20.72 -6.28
C THR A 141 -2.58 22.08 -6.55
N GLY A 142 -3.51 22.16 -7.51
CA GLY A 142 -4.26 23.38 -7.81
C GLY A 142 -5.60 23.51 -7.08
N ALA A 143 -6.02 22.49 -6.32
CA ALA A 143 -7.25 22.52 -5.54
C ALA A 143 -7.00 23.14 -4.15
N PRO A 144 -8.02 23.70 -3.48
CA PRO A 144 -7.88 24.16 -2.11
C PRO A 144 -7.57 22.99 -1.17
N ASN A 145 -6.87 23.30 -0.08
CA ASN A 145 -6.61 22.34 1.00
C ASN A 145 -7.94 21.82 1.60
N PHE A 146 -7.89 20.67 2.28
CA PHE A 146 -9.04 20.12 2.99
C PHE A 146 -9.50 21.09 4.08
N SER A 147 -10.81 21.30 4.13
CA SER A 147 -11.52 22.15 5.09
C SER A 147 -11.67 21.44 6.45
N GLU A 148 -12.09 22.17 7.48
CA GLU A 148 -12.44 21.55 8.77
C GLU A 148 -13.60 20.56 8.63
N ASP A 149 -14.60 20.85 7.78
CA ASP A 149 -15.71 19.92 7.48
C ASP A 149 -15.20 18.59 6.90
N ASP A 150 -14.16 18.62 6.06
CA ASP A 150 -13.55 17.42 5.50
C ASP A 150 -12.85 16.57 6.59
N VAL A 151 -12.18 17.24 7.53
CA VAL A 151 -11.49 16.61 8.68
C VAL A 151 -12.52 16.00 9.63
N ASP A 152 -13.57 16.75 9.97
CA ASP A 152 -14.68 16.30 10.81
C ASP A 152 -15.39 15.08 10.19
N LEU A 153 -15.56 15.05 8.87
CA LEU A 153 -16.12 13.89 8.18
C LEU A 153 -15.25 12.65 8.37
N PHE A 154 -13.93 12.77 8.22
CA PHE A 154 -12.98 11.68 8.44
C PHE A 154 -13.05 11.14 9.87
N ASP A 155 -13.13 12.03 10.86
CA ASP A 155 -13.31 11.64 12.27
C ASP A 155 -14.64 10.92 12.50
N ARG A 156 -15.73 11.37 11.87
CA ARG A 156 -17.05 10.73 11.97
C ARG A 156 -17.09 9.35 11.32
N ILE A 157 -16.43 9.12 10.19
CA ILE A 157 -16.45 7.81 9.50
C ILE A 157 -15.49 6.79 10.11
N GLY A 158 -14.46 7.23 10.85
CA GLY A 158 -13.47 6.35 11.50
C GLY A 158 -14.07 5.20 12.32
N PRO A 159 -15.03 5.46 13.23
CA PRO A 159 -15.75 4.42 13.97
C PRO A 159 -16.54 3.45 13.09
N HIS A 160 -17.08 3.90 11.95
CA HIS A 160 -17.82 3.06 11.01
C HIS A 160 -16.89 2.12 10.25
N LEU A 161 -15.73 2.61 9.81
CA LEU A 161 -14.67 1.76 9.23
C LEU A 161 -14.25 0.67 10.23
N ARG A 162 -13.99 1.05 11.49
CA ARG A 162 -13.64 0.08 12.52
C ARG A 162 -14.68 -1.02 12.64
N ARG A 163 -15.97 -0.64 12.67
CA ARG A 163 -17.08 -1.59 12.86
C ARG A 163 -17.31 -2.47 11.64
N ALA A 164 -17.35 -1.88 10.45
CA ALA A 164 -17.61 -2.58 9.20
C ALA A 164 -16.59 -3.68 8.93
N PHE A 165 -15.32 -3.44 9.27
CA PHE A 165 -14.22 -4.36 9.00
C PHE A 165 -13.74 -5.15 10.23
N ALA A 166 -14.37 -4.97 11.40
CA ALA A 166 -13.98 -5.63 12.66
C ALA A 166 -13.88 -7.17 12.54
N LYS A 167 -14.73 -7.78 11.71
CA LYS A 167 -14.82 -9.24 11.56
C LYS A 167 -13.82 -9.81 10.54
N ASP A 168 -13.31 -8.98 9.63
CA ASP A 168 -12.42 -9.45 8.56
C ASP A 168 -11.54 -8.31 8.03
N ALA A 169 -10.59 -7.86 8.86
CA ALA A 169 -9.59 -6.85 8.47
C ALA A 169 -8.78 -7.28 7.22
N ARG A 170 -8.75 -8.58 6.92
CA ARG A 170 -8.15 -9.13 5.69
C ARG A 170 -8.84 -8.67 4.42
N ARG A 171 -10.02 -8.05 4.48
CA ARG A 171 -10.65 -7.40 3.33
C ARG A 171 -9.76 -6.33 2.71
N PHE A 172 -9.09 -5.54 3.55
CA PHE A 172 -8.09 -4.60 3.07
C PHE A 172 -6.82 -5.30 2.59
N SER A 173 -6.63 -6.58 2.90
CA SER A 173 -5.48 -7.41 2.55
C SER A 173 -5.92 -8.53 1.58
N PRO A 174 -6.20 -8.23 0.30
CA PRO A 174 -6.51 -9.26 -0.70
C PRO A 174 -5.34 -10.24 -0.92
N PHE A 175 -4.17 -9.95 -0.35
CA PHE A 175 -2.99 -10.79 -0.35
C PHE A 175 -2.42 -10.81 1.06
N GLN A 176 -2.19 -11.99 1.63
CA GLN A 176 -1.25 -12.17 2.75
C GLN A 176 0.00 -11.34 2.45
N ALA A 177 0.21 -10.27 3.21
CA ALA A 177 1.21 -9.26 2.91
C ALA A 177 2.59 -9.92 2.88
N LYS A 178 3.19 -9.94 1.69
CA LYS A 178 4.63 -10.19 1.55
C LYS A 178 5.34 -8.92 1.99
N ARG A 179 6.43 -9.07 2.76
CA ARG A 179 7.30 -7.99 3.24
C ARG A 179 7.55 -6.91 2.16
N GLY A 180 7.22 -5.66 2.48
CA GLY A 180 7.54 -4.45 1.70
C GLY A 180 6.31 -3.62 1.29
N LEU A 181 6.52 -2.31 1.04
CA LEU A 181 5.53 -1.39 0.49
C LEU A 181 4.93 -1.93 -0.80
N GLN A 182 3.62 -2.23 -0.81
CA GLN A 182 2.87 -2.40 -2.06
C GLN A 182 1.99 -1.18 -2.25
N VAL A 183 1.93 -0.64 -3.47
CA VAL A 183 1.05 0.48 -3.82
C VAL A 183 0.07 -0.04 -4.86
N ILE A 184 -1.00 -0.69 -4.42
CA ILE A 184 -2.02 -1.23 -5.32
C ILE A 184 -2.88 -0.07 -5.78
N LEU A 185 -2.72 0.30 -7.05
CA LEU A 185 -3.45 1.38 -7.69
C LEU A 185 -4.57 0.80 -8.55
N TYR A 186 -5.80 1.20 -8.28
CA TYR A 186 -6.94 0.85 -9.11
C TYR A 186 -7.08 1.89 -10.23
N ASP A 187 -6.94 1.42 -11.47
CA ASP A 187 -7.47 2.07 -12.66
C ASP A 187 -8.82 1.38 -12.95
N GLU A 188 -9.88 2.15 -13.22
CA GLU A 188 -11.23 1.62 -13.50
C GLU A 188 -11.20 0.54 -14.63
N ASP A 189 -10.20 0.60 -15.51
CA ASP A 189 -10.05 -0.31 -16.65
C ASP A 189 -9.13 -1.53 -16.42
N ARG A 190 -8.39 -1.64 -15.30
CA ARG A 190 -7.47 -2.77 -15.06
C ARG A 190 -7.32 -3.18 -13.60
N LEU A 191 -7.93 -4.31 -13.26
CA LEU A 191 -7.69 -5.08 -12.03
C LEU A 191 -6.31 -5.78 -12.09
N ALA A 192 -5.22 -5.11 -11.74
CA ALA A 192 -3.95 -5.76 -11.46
C ALA A 192 -3.27 -5.17 -10.23
N PRO A 193 -2.80 -6.00 -9.27
CA PRO A 193 -2.03 -5.52 -8.13
C PRO A 193 -0.72 -4.88 -8.62
N ALA A 194 -0.60 -3.58 -8.39
CA ALA A 194 0.56 -2.80 -8.80
C ALA A 194 1.63 -2.82 -7.68
N PHE A 195 2.78 -3.44 -7.99
CA PHE A 195 4.09 -3.28 -7.34
C PHE A 195 4.28 -3.73 -5.88
N VAL A 196 5.34 -4.53 -5.67
CA VAL A 196 5.89 -4.92 -4.36
C VAL A 196 7.29 -4.30 -4.23
N ARG A 197 7.57 -3.61 -3.12
CA ARG A 197 8.87 -2.99 -2.81
C ARG A 197 10.04 -3.94 -3.02
N ASP A 198 11.13 -3.38 -3.54
CA ASP A 198 12.47 -3.97 -3.53
C ASP A 198 12.96 -4.01 -2.07
N ASP A 199 12.84 -5.16 -1.43
CA ASP A 199 13.15 -5.35 -0.01
C ASP A 199 14.68 -5.34 0.19
N PRO A 200 15.23 -4.63 1.19
CA PRO A 200 16.66 -4.73 1.53
C PRO A 200 17.13 -6.18 1.66
N PHE A 201 16.27 -7.07 2.18
CA PHE A 201 16.54 -8.51 2.23
C PHE A 201 16.59 -9.15 0.85
N ASP A 202 15.74 -8.73 -0.10
CA ASP A 202 15.77 -9.20 -1.48
C ASP A 202 17.06 -8.80 -2.18
N ARG A 203 17.51 -7.56 -1.98
CA ARG A 203 18.80 -7.08 -2.54
C ARG A 203 19.96 -7.86 -1.94
N GLN A 204 19.91 -8.14 -0.64
CA GLN A 204 20.91 -8.96 0.03
C GLN A 204 20.91 -10.41 -0.47
N LEU A 205 19.72 -11.00 -0.67
CA LEU A 205 19.55 -12.34 -1.22
C LEU A 205 20.03 -12.42 -2.68
N ALA A 206 19.70 -11.40 -3.47
CA ALA A 206 20.14 -11.26 -4.85
C ALA A 206 21.65 -11.15 -4.95
N ALA A 207 22.27 -10.29 -4.13
CA ALA A 207 23.71 -10.14 -4.06
C ALA A 207 24.40 -11.43 -3.58
N ARG A 208 23.85 -12.09 -2.55
CA ARG A 208 24.44 -13.28 -1.94
C ARG A 208 24.42 -14.50 -2.86
N TYR A 209 23.36 -14.68 -3.65
CA TYR A 209 23.16 -15.86 -4.50
C TYR A 209 23.19 -15.54 -6.00
N GLY A 210 23.53 -14.31 -6.39
CA GLY A 210 23.53 -13.88 -7.79
C GLY A 210 22.15 -14.00 -8.47
N LEU A 211 21.05 -13.79 -7.73
CA LEU A 211 19.70 -13.89 -8.29
C LEU A 211 19.39 -12.64 -9.13
N THR A 212 18.77 -12.85 -10.29
CA THR A 212 18.22 -11.75 -11.09
C THR A 212 16.94 -11.22 -10.47
N PRO A 213 16.51 -9.98 -10.77
CA PRO A 213 15.23 -9.45 -10.28
C PRO A 213 14.03 -10.34 -10.62
N ALA A 214 14.03 -11.02 -11.79
CA ALA A 214 12.99 -11.96 -12.17
C ALA A 214 12.98 -13.23 -11.31
N GLU A 215 14.16 -13.73 -10.94
CA GLU A 215 14.30 -14.90 -10.06
C GLU A 215 13.92 -14.56 -8.61
N VAL A 216 14.29 -13.38 -8.12
CA VAL A 216 13.85 -12.89 -6.80
C VAL A 216 12.33 -12.80 -6.73
N ARG A 217 11.69 -12.23 -7.77
CA ARG A 217 10.21 -12.18 -7.87
C ARG A 217 9.59 -13.57 -7.89
N ALA A 218 10.13 -14.51 -8.68
CA ALA A 218 9.63 -15.87 -8.75
C ALA A 218 9.80 -16.62 -7.41
N LEU A 219 10.95 -16.47 -6.75
CA LEU A 219 11.22 -17.01 -5.41
C LEU A 219 10.18 -16.49 -4.41
N ARG A 220 9.95 -15.18 -4.37
CA ARG A 220 8.96 -14.55 -3.47
C ARG A 220 7.54 -15.03 -3.70
N VAL A 221 7.16 -15.21 -4.96
CA VAL A 221 5.83 -15.74 -5.29
C VAL A 221 5.68 -17.15 -4.77
N MET A 222 6.65 -18.02 -5.05
CA MET A 222 6.60 -19.40 -4.63
C MET A 222 6.75 -19.58 -3.11
N ALA A 223 7.56 -18.77 -2.44
CA ALA A 223 7.74 -18.81 -0.99
C ALA A 223 6.48 -18.37 -0.21
N GLY A 224 5.54 -17.68 -0.87
CA GLY A 224 4.24 -17.32 -0.32
C GLY A 224 3.20 -18.44 -0.33
N GLY A 225 3.60 -19.69 -0.60
CA GLY A 225 2.73 -20.87 -0.46
C GLY A 225 1.72 -21.10 -1.60
N VAL A 226 1.83 -20.36 -2.71
CA VAL A 226 0.93 -20.52 -3.87
C VAL A 226 1.34 -21.70 -4.75
N THR A 227 0.37 -22.25 -5.50
CA THR A 227 0.67 -23.28 -6.48
C THR A 227 1.42 -22.71 -7.68
N ARG A 228 2.09 -23.56 -8.47
CA ARG A 228 2.79 -23.13 -9.69
C ARG A 228 1.85 -22.57 -10.76
N ALA A 229 0.63 -23.12 -10.84
CA ALA A 229 -0.39 -22.65 -11.77
C ALA A 229 -0.81 -21.21 -11.43
N GLU A 230 -1.04 -20.92 -10.16
CA GLU A 230 -1.32 -19.57 -9.69
C GLU A 230 -0.11 -18.65 -9.83
N ALA A 231 1.10 -19.16 -9.57
CA ALA A 231 2.32 -18.37 -9.60
C ALA A 231 2.62 -17.78 -10.98
N HIS A 232 2.46 -18.55 -12.06
CA HIS A 232 2.76 -18.02 -13.40
C HIS A 232 1.72 -16.97 -13.84
N GLY A 233 0.44 -17.17 -13.48
CA GLY A 233 -0.61 -16.17 -13.69
C GLY A 233 -0.32 -14.88 -12.92
N ARG A 234 0.05 -15.00 -11.64
CA ARG A 234 0.41 -13.86 -10.77
C ARG A 234 1.65 -13.09 -11.24
N LEU A 235 2.58 -13.76 -11.92
CA LEU A 235 3.82 -13.16 -12.42
C LEU A 235 3.67 -12.58 -13.83
N GLY A 236 2.56 -12.86 -14.54
CA GLY A 236 2.39 -12.49 -15.94
C GLY A 236 3.41 -13.17 -16.86
N ILE A 237 3.84 -14.38 -16.53
CA ILE A 237 4.81 -15.16 -17.32
C ILE A 237 4.24 -16.52 -17.72
N GLY A 238 4.83 -17.15 -18.74
CA GLY A 238 4.47 -18.51 -19.12
C GLY A 238 4.88 -19.56 -18.08
N ALA A 239 4.13 -20.67 -17.99
CA ALA A 239 4.44 -21.78 -17.08
C ALA A 239 5.85 -22.35 -17.28
N ASN A 240 6.34 -22.40 -18.53
CA ASN A 240 7.71 -22.81 -18.86
C ASN A 240 8.76 -21.80 -18.36
N SER A 241 8.46 -20.51 -18.38
CA SER A 241 9.32 -19.46 -17.84
C SER A 241 9.43 -19.58 -16.32
N LEU A 242 8.31 -19.81 -15.63
CA LEU A 242 8.31 -20.08 -14.19
C LEU A 242 9.15 -21.31 -13.84
N LYS A 243 8.98 -22.42 -14.58
CA LYS A 243 9.78 -23.64 -14.41
C LYS A 243 11.28 -23.35 -14.58
N THR A 244 11.63 -22.53 -15.57
CA THR A 244 13.01 -22.11 -15.84
C THR A 244 13.58 -21.27 -14.71
N HIS A 245 12.84 -20.28 -14.21
CA HIS A 245 13.26 -19.48 -13.06
C HIS A 245 13.47 -20.35 -11.82
N MET A 246 12.54 -21.25 -11.50
CA MET A 246 12.68 -22.14 -10.33
C MET A 246 13.91 -23.05 -10.41
N ARG A 247 14.20 -23.60 -11.60
CA ARG A 247 15.42 -24.39 -11.81
C ARG A 247 16.69 -23.56 -11.55
N ARG A 248 16.74 -22.31 -12.06
CA ARG A 248 17.88 -21.43 -11.85
C ARG A 248 18.03 -21.00 -10.40
N ILE A 249 16.92 -20.70 -9.73
CA ILE A 249 16.90 -20.37 -8.31
C ILE A 249 17.51 -21.52 -7.50
N TYR A 250 17.00 -22.74 -7.67
CA TYR A 250 17.53 -23.92 -7.00
C TYR A 250 19.02 -24.14 -7.22
N ALA A 251 19.49 -23.97 -8.46
CA ALA A 251 20.92 -24.06 -8.77
C ALA A 251 21.74 -22.98 -8.06
N LYS A 252 21.26 -21.74 -8.02
CA LYS A 252 21.94 -20.59 -7.40
C LYS A 252 21.93 -20.62 -5.87
N THR A 253 20.90 -21.19 -5.26
CA THR A 253 20.75 -21.27 -3.80
C THR A 253 21.22 -22.60 -3.21
N GLY A 254 21.60 -23.58 -4.05
CA GLY A 254 22.01 -24.92 -3.61
C GLY A 254 20.89 -25.78 -3.04
N THR A 255 19.64 -25.39 -3.22
CA THR A 255 18.45 -26.11 -2.71
C THR A 255 17.83 -26.96 -3.81
N ARG A 256 17.14 -28.04 -3.46
CA ARG A 256 16.53 -28.96 -4.44
C ARG A 256 15.02 -28.83 -4.55
N ARG A 257 14.36 -28.29 -3.52
CA ARG A 257 12.89 -28.21 -3.43
C ARG A 257 12.43 -26.94 -2.75
N LEU A 258 11.16 -26.58 -2.97
CA LEU A 258 10.58 -25.35 -2.45
C LEU A 258 10.63 -25.26 -0.90
N PRO A 259 10.34 -26.33 -0.14
CA PRO A 259 10.46 -26.26 1.32
C PRO A 259 11.88 -25.94 1.81
N GLU A 260 12.90 -26.53 1.18
CA GLU A 260 14.32 -26.23 1.50
C GLU A 260 14.67 -24.77 1.20
N LEU A 261 14.20 -24.27 0.07
CA LEU A 261 14.36 -22.87 -0.32
C LEU A 261 13.67 -21.91 0.66
N VAL A 262 12.48 -22.26 1.14
CA VAL A 262 11.74 -21.49 2.15
C VAL A 262 12.49 -21.48 3.48
N LEU A 263 12.98 -22.63 3.93
CA LEU A 263 13.77 -22.75 5.17
C LEU A 263 15.08 -21.94 5.09
N LEU A 264 15.78 -21.99 3.95
CA LEU A 264 16.96 -21.17 3.71
C LEU A 264 16.64 -19.68 3.86
N VAL A 265 15.56 -19.23 3.22
CA VAL A 265 15.13 -17.82 3.27
C VAL A 265 14.74 -17.41 4.70
N GLN A 266 14.06 -18.29 5.46
CA GLN A 266 13.70 -18.04 6.86
C GLN A 266 14.93 -17.97 7.78
N ALA A 267 15.89 -18.89 7.62
CA ALA A 267 17.13 -18.90 8.40
C ALA A 267 17.96 -17.62 8.19
N LEU A 268 18.04 -17.14 6.94
CA LEU A 268 18.72 -15.88 6.60
C LEU A 268 18.02 -14.65 7.18
N ARG A 269 16.69 -14.73 7.41
CA ARG A 269 15.90 -13.65 8.03
C ARG A 269 16.07 -13.60 9.55
N GLY A 270 16.27 -14.73 10.21
CA GLY A 270 16.46 -14.81 11.67
C GLY A 270 17.86 -14.43 12.16
N GLY A 271 18.83 -14.22 11.26
CA GLY A 271 20.23 -13.88 11.59
C GLY A 271 20.57 -12.38 11.58
N GLN A 272 19.62 -11.48 11.33
CA GLN A 272 19.81 -10.04 11.54
C GLN A 272 19.50 -9.70 13.01
N PRO A 273 20.43 -9.11 13.78
CA PRO A 273 20.09 -8.61 15.10
C PRO A 273 19.04 -7.51 14.94
N ALA A 274 17.93 -7.63 15.67
CA ALA A 274 17.01 -6.52 15.87
C ALA A 274 17.82 -5.35 16.43
N SER A 275 17.96 -4.28 15.64
CA SER A 275 18.49 -3.02 16.13
C SER A 275 17.65 -2.59 17.32
N LYS A 276 18.23 -2.66 18.52
CA LYS A 276 17.62 -2.12 19.74
C LYS A 276 17.27 -0.64 19.49
N PRO A 277 16.12 -0.17 19.99
CA PRO A 277 15.82 1.26 19.95
C PRO A 277 16.85 2.01 20.79
N SER A 278 17.51 2.97 20.16
CA SER A 278 18.31 4.03 20.78
C SER A 278 17.50 5.31 20.84
#